data_AF-A0A7W1B9C9-F1
#
_entry.id   AF-A0A7W1B9C9-F1
#
_cell.length_a   1.000
_cell.length_b   1.000
_cell.length_c   1.000
_cell.angle_alpha   90.00
_cell.angle_beta   90.00
_cell.angle_gamma   90.00
#
_symmetry.space_group_name_H-M   'P 1'
#
loop_
_entity.id
_entity.type
_entity.pdbx_description
1 polymer ?
#
loop_
_entity_poly.entity_id
_entity_poly.type
_entity_poly.pdbx_seq_one_letter_code
_entity_poly.pdbx_strand_id
1 'polypeptide(L)'
;MLSLLALTTACATDDLGTSTSAATGGANVSYYELFGADNVIESVMVKDRTCGMLFRNVTDPDADTLAIWTVGVDSIKRDLAYPDADRPNFYAIFVPSNPTLNHTVAGFEQLDHYHVADRASQSATDDLFDAFIVNPGPNYNAATYKIAKSVKEMNVQIAAGILAAPVTTVDAGLGPVVFHAPIACGGNGLSDLQND
;
A
#
# COMPACT_ATOMS: atom_id res chain seq x y z
N MET A 1 25.94 -6.32 -25.44
CA MET A 1 26.88 -5.66 -24.51
C MET A 1 26.05 -4.83 -23.55
N LEU A 2 25.92 -5.30 -22.32
CA LEU A 2 25.14 -4.67 -21.26
C LEU A 2 26.11 -3.86 -20.40
N SER A 3 25.99 -2.52 -20.42
CA SER A 3 26.80 -1.65 -19.56
C SER A 3 26.14 -1.56 -18.19
N LEU A 4 26.81 -2.12 -17.18
CA LEU A 4 26.53 -1.90 -15.77
C LEU A 4 27.04 -0.49 -15.40
N LEU A 5 26.14 0.42 -15.02
CA LEU A 5 26.52 1.67 -14.35
C LEU A 5 26.56 1.44 -12.84
N ALA A 6 27.69 1.81 -12.24
CA ALA A 6 27.96 1.74 -10.82
C ALA A 6 27.13 2.76 -10.03
N LEU A 7 26.47 2.31 -8.95
CA LEU A 7 25.85 3.18 -7.96
C LEU A 7 26.94 3.78 -7.06
N THR A 8 27.07 5.10 -7.08
CA THR A 8 27.78 5.87 -6.05
C THR A 8 26.82 6.18 -4.92
N THR A 9 27.16 5.77 -3.71
CA THR A 9 26.50 6.15 -2.46
C THR A 9 26.78 7.62 -2.15
N ALA A 10 25.74 8.44 -2.12
CA ALA A 10 25.77 9.78 -1.53
C ALA A 10 24.94 9.74 -0.25
N CYS A 11 25.61 9.84 0.90
CA CYS A 11 24.98 10.15 2.17
C CYS A 11 24.56 11.63 2.11
N ALA A 12 23.26 11.89 2.02
CA ALA A 12 22.69 13.20 2.30
C ALA A 12 21.80 13.05 3.53
N THR A 13 22.28 13.52 4.66
CA THR A 13 21.46 13.83 5.83
C THR A 13 20.81 15.18 5.56
N ASP A 14 19.50 15.21 5.32
CA ASP A 14 18.75 16.47 5.27
C ASP A 14 17.61 16.46 6.31
N ASP A 15 17.55 17.59 7.01
CA ASP A 15 16.67 17.97 8.10
C ASP A 15 15.18 17.73 7.79
N LEU A 16 14.49 17.10 8.75
CA LEU A 16 13.03 17.03 8.83
C LEU A 16 12.45 18.43 9.10
N GLY A 17 12.24 19.18 8.03
CA GLY A 17 11.41 20.38 8.03
C GLY A 17 9.93 20.02 8.15
N THR A 18 9.33 20.30 9.30
CA THR A 18 7.87 20.32 9.53
C THR A 18 7.15 21.13 8.46
N SER A 19 6.40 20.45 7.59
CA SER A 19 5.55 21.04 6.55
C SER A 19 4.08 20.98 6.98
N THR A 20 3.57 22.08 7.52
CA THR A 20 2.13 22.30 7.71
C THR A 20 1.52 22.74 6.38
N SER A 21 0.75 21.88 5.72
CA SER A 21 0.03 22.22 4.48
C SER A 21 -1.48 22.37 4.74
N ALA A 22 -1.97 23.60 4.57
CA ALA A 22 -3.37 23.97 4.72
C ALA A 22 -4.25 23.35 3.62
N ALA A 23 -5.36 22.74 4.03
CA ALA A 23 -6.31 22.07 3.17
C ALA A 23 -7.23 23.06 2.42
N THR A 24 -7.41 22.85 1.10
CA THR A 24 -8.54 23.42 0.37
C THR A 24 -9.12 22.39 -0.60
N GLY A 25 -10.36 21.95 -0.34
CA GLY A 25 -11.37 21.63 -1.36
C GLY A 25 -11.20 20.36 -2.21
N GLY A 26 -11.55 19.21 -1.64
CA GLY A 26 -11.69 17.92 -2.33
C GLY A 26 -11.12 16.83 -1.43
N ALA A 27 -11.94 15.92 -0.93
CA ALA A 27 -11.62 15.00 0.17
C ALA A 27 -10.52 13.97 -0.15
N ASN A 28 -9.28 14.42 -0.29
CA ASN A 28 -8.07 13.69 0.02
C ASN A 28 -7.69 14.10 1.45
N VAL A 29 -8.29 13.42 2.43
CA VAL A 29 -7.78 13.48 3.79
C VAL A 29 -6.45 12.75 3.73
N SER A 30 -5.33 13.47 3.72
CA SER A 30 -4.03 12.88 4.00
C SER A 30 -4.07 12.42 5.46
N TYR A 31 -4.35 11.13 5.67
CA TYR A 31 -4.60 10.49 6.98
C TYR A 31 -3.36 10.39 7.90
N TYR A 32 -2.28 11.13 7.60
CA TYR A 32 -0.99 11.05 8.28
C TYR A 32 -0.97 11.70 9.68
N GLU A 33 -1.95 12.53 10.05
CA GLU A 33 -1.90 13.34 11.29
C GLU A 33 -2.87 12.88 12.40
N LEU A 34 -3.55 11.75 12.25
CA LEU A 34 -4.66 11.36 13.16
C LEU A 34 -4.29 10.33 14.25
N PHE A 35 -3.06 9.84 14.29
CA PHE A 35 -2.60 8.80 15.21
C PHE A 35 -1.23 9.23 15.74
N GLY A 36 -0.91 8.95 17.02
CA GLY A 36 0.36 9.37 17.63
C GLY A 36 1.59 9.02 16.77
N ALA A 37 2.76 9.60 17.08
CA ALA A 37 3.95 9.71 16.21
C ALA A 37 4.45 8.44 15.47
N ASP A 38 3.93 7.26 15.82
CA ASP A 38 4.46 5.95 15.47
C ASP A 38 3.46 5.08 14.67
N ASN A 39 2.30 5.61 14.27
CA ASN A 39 1.28 4.87 13.51
C ASN A 39 1.01 5.53 12.15
N VAL A 40 0.85 4.71 11.10
CA VAL A 40 0.53 5.18 9.74
C VAL A 40 -0.80 4.58 9.30
N ILE A 41 -1.68 5.42 8.74
CA ILE A 41 -2.86 4.95 8.03
C ILE A 41 -2.69 5.17 6.54
N GLU A 42 -2.77 4.08 5.80
CA GLU A 42 -2.82 4.11 4.34
C GLU A 42 -4.24 3.89 3.85
N SER A 43 -4.60 4.53 2.74
CA SER A 43 -5.92 4.37 2.14
C SER A 43 -5.99 3.09 1.30
N VAL A 44 -7.02 2.27 1.54
CA VAL A 44 -7.28 1.01 0.82
C VAL A 44 -8.70 0.97 0.28
N MET A 45 -8.85 0.47 -0.96
CA MET A 45 -10.16 0.29 -1.59
C MET A 45 -10.75 -1.08 -1.23
N VAL A 46 -11.96 -1.08 -0.67
CA VAL A 46 -12.72 -2.28 -0.33
C VAL A 46 -14.15 -2.14 -0.84
N LYS A 47 -14.52 -2.94 -1.85
CA LYS A 47 -15.90 -3.01 -2.39
C LYS A 47 -16.51 -1.61 -2.61
N ASP A 48 -15.82 -0.80 -3.42
CA ASP A 48 -16.23 0.54 -3.86
C ASP A 48 -16.19 1.63 -2.78
N ARG A 49 -15.56 1.34 -1.64
CA ARG A 49 -15.35 2.29 -0.54
C ARG A 49 -13.86 2.48 -0.28
N THR A 50 -13.48 3.73 0.00
CA THR A 50 -12.18 4.04 0.59
C THR A 50 -12.24 3.77 2.09
N CYS A 51 -11.30 2.96 2.57
CA CYS A 51 -11.14 2.58 3.97
C CYS A 51 -9.72 2.95 4.43
N GLY A 52 -9.48 3.03 5.73
CA GLY A 52 -8.14 3.18 6.29
C GLY A 52 -7.58 1.83 6.71
N MET A 53 -6.32 1.58 6.37
CA MET A 53 -5.53 0.43 6.80
C MET A 53 -4.47 0.93 7.78
N LEU A 54 -4.47 0.41 9.01
CA LEU A 54 -3.58 0.87 10.07
C LEU A 54 -2.33 0.00 10.17
N PHE A 55 -1.18 0.65 10.01
CA PHE A 55 0.13 0.10 10.34
C PHE A 55 0.61 0.70 11.65
N ARG A 56 0.97 -0.16 12.60
CA ARG A 56 1.38 0.26 13.95
C ARG A 56 2.88 0.17 14.10
N ASN A 57 3.45 1.00 14.98
CA ASN A 57 4.87 0.99 15.36
C ASN A 57 5.83 1.16 14.17
N VAL A 58 5.60 2.17 13.35
CA VAL A 58 6.41 2.54 12.16
C VAL A 58 7.74 3.22 12.55
N THR A 59 8.14 3.17 13.81
CA THR A 59 9.35 3.81 14.34
C THR A 59 10.65 3.09 14.02
N ASP A 60 10.59 1.90 13.42
CA ASP A 60 11.77 1.13 13.11
C ASP A 60 12.34 1.52 11.74
N PRO A 61 13.64 1.83 11.60
CA PRO A 61 14.30 2.01 10.30
C PRO A 61 14.20 0.78 9.36
N ASP A 62 13.81 -0.40 9.86
CA ASP A 62 13.44 -1.53 9.02
C ASP A 62 12.09 -1.34 8.28
N ALA A 63 11.30 -0.32 8.61
CA ALA A 63 10.09 0.07 7.87
C ALA A 63 10.39 0.45 6.41
N ASP A 64 11.63 0.89 6.13
CA ASP A 64 12.11 1.20 4.78
C ASP A 64 12.41 -0.06 3.95
N THR A 65 12.53 -1.25 4.57
CA THR A 65 13.12 -2.43 3.92
C THR A 65 12.23 -3.10 2.88
N LEU A 66 10.93 -2.80 2.82
CA LEU A 66 10.08 -3.24 1.71
C LEU A 66 9.97 -2.23 0.58
N ALA A 67 10.59 -1.04 0.69
CA ALA A 67 10.68 0.06 -0.29
C ALA A 67 9.35 0.61 -0.87
N ILE A 68 8.25 -0.12 -0.76
CA ILE A 68 6.95 0.19 -1.34
C ILE A 68 5.83 0.23 -0.30
N TRP A 69 6.08 -0.05 0.98
CA TRP A 69 5.07 0.13 2.04
C TRP A 69 5.69 0.79 3.25
N THR A 70 4.96 1.72 3.87
CA THR A 70 5.39 2.37 5.11
C THR A 70 4.80 1.61 6.30
N VAL A 71 5.47 0.54 6.73
CA VAL A 71 4.92 -0.42 7.72
C VAL A 71 5.83 -0.58 8.93
N GLY A 72 5.24 -0.67 10.13
CA GLY A 72 6.01 -1.00 11.31
C GLY A 72 6.40 -2.47 11.40
N VAL A 73 7.42 -2.77 12.20
CA VAL A 73 7.96 -4.13 12.37
C VAL A 73 6.94 -5.15 12.83
N ASP A 74 5.99 -4.74 13.66
CA ASP A 74 4.93 -5.62 14.15
C ASP A 74 3.85 -5.90 13.11
N SER A 75 3.77 -5.08 12.06
CA SER A 75 2.80 -5.23 10.98
C SER A 75 3.22 -6.28 9.94
N ILE A 76 4.46 -6.79 9.95
CA ILE A 76 4.88 -7.89 9.05
C ILE A 76 5.00 -9.19 9.84
N LYS A 77 4.27 -10.23 9.42
CA LYS A 77 4.37 -11.58 10.00
C LYS A 77 5.22 -12.48 9.10
N ARG A 78 6.44 -12.80 9.54
CA ARG A 78 7.43 -13.54 8.74
C ARG A 78 7.36 -15.06 8.89
N ASP A 79 6.73 -15.56 9.96
CA ASP A 79 6.69 -17.00 10.29
C ASP A 79 5.40 -17.70 9.86
N LEU A 80 4.64 -17.12 8.93
CA LEU A 80 3.39 -17.67 8.42
C LEU A 80 3.59 -18.28 7.03
N ALA A 81 2.78 -19.29 6.71
CA ALA A 81 2.70 -19.81 5.34
C ALA A 81 2.24 -18.70 4.39
N TYR A 82 2.83 -18.65 3.19
CA TYR A 82 2.56 -17.64 2.17
C TYR A 82 2.79 -18.21 0.76
N PRO A 83 1.86 -18.00 -0.20
CA PRO A 83 0.49 -17.52 0.03
C PRO A 83 -0.38 -18.62 0.68
N ASP A 84 -1.43 -18.20 1.37
CA ASP A 84 -2.40 -19.04 2.07
C ASP A 84 -3.80 -18.82 1.48
N ALA A 85 -4.46 -19.91 1.06
CA ALA A 85 -5.74 -19.84 0.36
C ALA A 85 -6.91 -19.35 1.24
N ASP A 86 -6.77 -19.42 2.57
CA ASP A 86 -7.81 -19.02 3.51
C ASP A 86 -7.64 -17.58 4.02
N ARG A 87 -6.50 -16.95 3.71
CA ARG A 87 -6.18 -15.57 4.09
C ARG A 87 -6.70 -14.60 3.02
N PRO A 88 -7.28 -13.45 3.41
CA PRO A 88 -7.64 -12.43 2.44
C PRO A 88 -6.39 -11.83 1.80
N ASN A 89 -6.53 -11.40 0.55
CA ASN A 89 -5.43 -10.77 -0.18
C ASN A 89 -5.50 -9.25 -0.10
N PHE A 90 -4.32 -8.67 -0.11
CA PHE A 90 -4.04 -7.25 -0.24
C PHE A 90 -3.16 -7.02 -1.46
N TYR A 91 -3.51 -6.05 -2.28
CA TYR A 91 -2.86 -5.79 -3.57
C TYR A 91 -2.30 -4.37 -3.59
N ALA A 92 -1.00 -4.23 -3.85
CA ALA A 92 -0.40 -2.98 -4.30
C ALA A 92 -0.43 -2.91 -5.83
N ILE A 93 -1.13 -1.92 -6.36
CA ILE A 93 -1.32 -1.74 -7.79
C ILE A 93 -0.48 -0.56 -8.26
N PHE A 94 0.62 -0.85 -8.97
CA PHE A 94 1.51 0.14 -9.52
C PHE A 94 0.92 0.76 -10.77
N VAL A 95 0.75 2.09 -10.76
CA VAL A 95 0.20 2.85 -11.88
C VAL A 95 0.90 4.21 -11.95
N PRO A 96 2.17 4.22 -12.41
CA PRO A 96 3.02 5.41 -12.34
C PRO A 96 2.35 6.61 -13.02
N SER A 97 2.60 7.80 -12.47
CA SER A 97 2.10 9.10 -12.97
C SER A 97 0.63 9.44 -12.73
N ASN A 98 -0.08 8.70 -11.86
CA ASN A 98 -1.41 9.14 -11.42
C ASN A 98 -1.31 9.98 -10.13
N PRO A 99 -1.60 11.30 -10.15
CA PRO A 99 -1.45 12.18 -8.99
C PRO A 99 -2.51 11.95 -7.89
N THR A 100 -3.45 11.02 -8.11
CA THR A 100 -4.53 10.71 -7.16
C THR A 100 -4.26 9.46 -6.33
N LEU A 101 -3.02 8.96 -6.32
CA LEU A 101 -2.64 7.75 -5.62
C LEU A 101 -2.53 7.94 -4.12
N ASN A 102 -2.72 6.83 -3.41
CA ASN A 102 -2.78 6.79 -1.95
C ASN A 102 -1.39 6.68 -1.32
N HIS A 103 -0.41 6.13 -2.04
CA HIS A 103 0.95 5.96 -1.57
C HIS A 103 1.97 6.40 -2.63
N THR A 104 2.76 7.41 -2.28
CA THR A 104 3.85 7.95 -3.11
C THR A 104 5.18 7.67 -2.45
N VAL A 105 6.15 7.14 -3.20
CA VAL A 105 7.50 6.90 -2.69
C VAL A 105 8.41 8.02 -3.17
N ALA A 106 8.78 8.92 -2.26
CA ALA A 106 9.54 10.13 -2.61
C ALA A 106 10.88 9.77 -3.30
N GLY A 107 11.09 10.33 -4.50
CA GLY A 107 12.28 10.06 -5.33
C GLY A 107 12.25 8.74 -6.09
N PHE A 108 11.17 7.97 -5.99
CA PHE A 108 10.95 6.71 -6.69
C PHE A 108 9.51 6.64 -7.22
N GLU A 109 9.08 7.58 -8.06
CA GLU A 109 7.70 7.70 -8.55
C GLU A 109 7.24 6.47 -9.36
N GLN A 110 8.18 5.67 -9.88
CA GLN A 110 7.88 4.36 -10.47
C GLN A 110 7.29 3.34 -9.47
N LEU A 111 7.47 3.60 -8.17
CA LEU A 111 6.95 2.81 -7.08
C LEU A 111 5.64 3.39 -6.53
N ASP A 112 5.07 4.44 -7.13
CA ASP A 112 3.77 4.96 -6.71
C ASP A 112 2.66 3.95 -7.01
N HIS A 113 1.80 3.71 -6.02
CA HIS A 113 0.74 2.71 -6.11
C HIS A 113 -0.46 3.06 -5.22
N TYR A 114 -1.51 2.26 -5.36
CA TYR A 114 -2.66 2.30 -4.47
C TYR A 114 -3.04 0.88 -4.05
N HIS A 115 -3.87 0.80 -3.02
CA HIS A 115 -4.22 -0.44 -2.38
C HIS A 115 -5.64 -0.89 -2.68
N VAL A 116 -5.80 -2.20 -2.91
CA VAL A 116 -7.08 -2.89 -2.98
C VAL A 116 -7.02 -4.10 -2.06
N ALA A 117 -8.08 -4.37 -1.31
CA ALA A 117 -8.20 -5.59 -0.51
C ALA A 117 -9.50 -6.34 -0.81
N ASP A 118 -9.48 -7.67 -0.64
CA ASP A 118 -10.65 -8.54 -0.84
C ASP A 118 -11.83 -8.13 0.07
N ARG A 119 -11.51 -7.79 1.31
CA ARG A 119 -12.46 -7.40 2.36
C ARG A 119 -11.75 -6.59 3.44
N ALA A 120 -12.52 -5.81 4.18
CA ALA A 120 -12.13 -5.46 5.53
C ALA A 120 -12.24 -6.72 6.39
N SER A 121 -11.27 -6.92 7.27
CA SER A 121 -11.29 -7.99 8.25
C SER A 121 -12.54 -7.91 9.15
N GLN A 122 -12.98 -9.07 9.66
CA GLN A 122 -14.14 -9.16 10.56
C GLN A 122 -13.74 -9.16 12.03
N SER A 123 -12.46 -9.29 12.37
CA SER A 123 -11.94 -9.33 13.74
C SER A 123 -10.44 -8.98 13.81
N ALA A 124 -9.94 -8.58 14.98
CA ALA A 124 -8.53 -8.19 15.16
C ALA A 124 -7.50 -9.28 14.77
N THR A 125 -7.91 -10.55 14.83
CA THR A 125 -7.10 -11.71 14.40
C THR A 125 -7.24 -12.03 12.91
N ASP A 126 -8.31 -11.57 12.27
CA ASP A 126 -8.55 -11.69 10.83
C ASP A 126 -7.89 -10.55 10.04
N ASP A 127 -7.20 -9.63 10.70
CA ASP A 127 -6.46 -8.49 10.12
C ASP A 127 -5.17 -8.92 9.41
N LEU A 128 -5.02 -10.21 9.12
CA LEU A 128 -3.90 -10.77 8.38
C LEU A 128 -4.20 -10.80 6.89
N PHE A 129 -3.28 -10.26 6.08
CA PHE A 129 -3.41 -10.19 4.63
C PHE A 129 -2.16 -10.71 3.93
N ASP A 130 -2.33 -11.56 2.92
CA ASP A 130 -1.25 -11.86 2.00
C ASP A 130 -1.10 -10.72 1.00
N ALA A 131 0.08 -10.13 0.93
CA ALA A 131 0.36 -9.04 0.01
C ALA A 131 0.72 -9.56 -1.39
N PHE A 132 0.24 -8.88 -2.42
CA PHE A 132 0.54 -9.15 -3.82
C PHE A 132 0.84 -7.84 -4.55
N ILE A 133 1.59 -7.96 -5.64
CA ILE A 133 1.95 -6.83 -6.50
C ILE A 133 1.22 -6.98 -7.82
N VAL A 134 0.67 -5.89 -8.32
CA VAL A 134 0.01 -5.81 -9.63
C VAL A 134 0.65 -4.70 -10.43
N ASN A 135 1.27 -5.07 -11.55
CA ASN A 135 1.92 -4.13 -12.45
C ASN A 135 0.96 -3.66 -13.57
N PRO A 136 1.29 -2.55 -14.27
CA PRO A 136 0.63 -2.19 -15.52
C PRO A 136 0.67 -3.35 -16.54
N GLY A 137 -0.44 -3.58 -17.22
CA GLY A 137 -0.54 -4.56 -18.30
C GLY A 137 -0.18 -3.98 -19.69
N PRO A 138 -0.18 -4.80 -20.74
CA PRO A 138 0.17 -4.36 -22.10
C PRO A 138 -0.79 -3.29 -22.68
N ASN A 139 -2.03 -3.22 -22.19
CA ASN A 139 -3.03 -2.23 -22.62
C ASN A 139 -3.16 -1.05 -21.65
N TYR A 140 -2.26 -0.94 -20.67
CA TYR A 140 -2.26 0.18 -19.74
C TYR A 140 -2.03 1.51 -20.47
N ASN A 141 -2.83 2.52 -20.13
CA ASN A 141 -2.63 3.90 -20.59
C ASN A 141 -2.94 4.85 -19.44
N ALA A 142 -1.90 5.54 -18.94
CA ALA A 142 -2.00 6.43 -17.80
C ALA A 142 -3.06 7.54 -17.99
N ALA A 143 -3.22 8.08 -19.20
CA ALA A 143 -4.13 9.20 -19.46
C ALA A 143 -5.62 8.81 -19.37
N THR A 144 -5.93 7.52 -19.55
CA THR A 144 -7.31 7.00 -19.54
C THR A 144 -7.57 6.01 -18.42
N TYR A 145 -6.54 5.72 -17.61
CA TYR A 145 -6.61 4.72 -16.56
C TYR A 145 -7.64 5.11 -15.50
N LYS A 146 -8.40 4.12 -15.03
CA LYS A 146 -9.35 4.29 -13.93
C LYS A 146 -8.95 3.34 -12.81
N ILE A 147 -8.76 3.89 -11.62
CA ILE A 147 -8.47 3.14 -10.40
C ILE A 147 -9.55 2.09 -10.17
N ALA A 148 -9.15 0.84 -9.97
CA ALA A 148 -10.05 -0.22 -9.50
C ALA A 148 -10.39 -0.01 -8.03
N LYS A 149 -11.68 -0.01 -7.69
CA LYS A 149 -12.16 0.22 -6.32
C LYS A 149 -12.54 -1.07 -5.59
N SER A 150 -12.29 -2.21 -6.22
CA SER A 150 -12.50 -3.54 -5.66
C SER A 150 -11.67 -4.59 -6.41
N VAL A 151 -11.47 -5.75 -5.79
CA VAL A 151 -10.81 -6.89 -6.43
C VAL A 151 -11.56 -7.37 -7.67
N LYS A 152 -12.90 -7.25 -7.67
CA LYS A 152 -13.72 -7.54 -8.85
C LYS A 152 -13.36 -6.62 -10.02
N GLU A 153 -13.29 -5.31 -9.79
CA GLU A 153 -12.90 -4.35 -10.83
C GLU A 153 -11.46 -4.55 -11.29
N MET A 154 -10.54 -4.83 -10.37
CA MET A 154 -9.15 -5.17 -10.67
C MET A 154 -9.08 -6.38 -11.61
N ASN A 155 -9.80 -7.46 -11.30
CA ASN A 155 -9.83 -8.66 -12.14
C ASN A 155 -10.43 -8.40 -13.54
N VAL A 156 -11.40 -7.48 -13.66
CA VAL A 156 -11.91 -7.04 -14.97
C VAL A 156 -10.82 -6.31 -15.76
N GLN A 157 -10.03 -5.45 -15.11
CA GLN A 157 -8.91 -4.74 -15.74
C GLN A 157 -7.78 -5.69 -16.13
N ILE A 158 -7.50 -6.73 -15.33
CA ILE A 158 -6.55 -7.79 -15.64
C ILE A 158 -7.00 -8.56 -16.89
N ALA A 159 -8.27 -8.97 -16.94
CA ALA A 159 -8.81 -9.67 -18.10
C ALA A 159 -8.79 -8.81 -19.39
N ALA A 160 -8.89 -7.48 -19.25
CA ALA A 160 -8.75 -6.53 -20.35
C ALA A 160 -7.29 -6.23 -20.73
N GLY A 161 -6.30 -6.79 -20.01
CA GLY A 161 -4.87 -6.52 -20.21
C GLY A 161 -4.44 -5.11 -19.78
N ILE A 162 -5.29 -4.37 -19.06
CA ILE A 162 -4.97 -3.04 -18.53
C ILE A 162 -4.02 -3.18 -17.34
N LEU A 163 -4.25 -4.19 -16.49
CA LEU A 163 -3.36 -4.60 -15.41
C LEU A 163 -2.77 -5.97 -15.75
N ALA A 164 -1.57 -6.26 -15.24
CA ALA A 164 -0.97 -7.59 -15.29
C ALA A 164 -1.58 -8.51 -14.21
N ALA A 165 -1.37 -9.82 -14.33
CA ALA A 165 -1.74 -10.76 -13.27
C ALA A 165 -0.97 -10.43 -11.97
N PRO A 166 -1.57 -10.67 -10.78
CA PRO A 166 -0.87 -10.48 -9.52
C PRO A 166 0.35 -11.38 -9.43
N VAL A 167 1.45 -10.84 -8.92
CA VAL A 167 2.67 -11.59 -8.59
C VAL A 167 2.83 -11.64 -7.08
N THR A 168 3.38 -12.74 -6.58
CA THR A 168 3.72 -12.84 -5.16
C THR A 168 4.87 -11.88 -4.83
N THR A 169 4.95 -11.44 -3.58
CA THR A 169 6.08 -10.62 -3.11
C THR A 169 7.40 -11.38 -3.15
N VAL A 170 7.35 -12.72 -3.07
CA VAL A 170 8.53 -13.60 -3.27
C VAL A 170 9.04 -13.50 -4.70
N ASP A 171 8.15 -13.61 -5.70
CA ASP A 171 8.51 -13.50 -7.11
C ASP A 171 9.02 -12.09 -7.47
N ALA A 172 8.57 -11.07 -6.73
CA ALA A 172 9.05 -9.70 -6.84
C ALA A 172 10.38 -9.44 -6.10
N GLY A 173 10.95 -10.42 -5.41
CA GLY A 173 12.23 -10.30 -4.70
C GLY A 173 12.14 -9.67 -3.30
N LEU A 174 10.93 -9.49 -2.76
CA LEU A 174 10.68 -8.89 -1.44
C LEU A 174 10.54 -9.93 -0.31
N GLY A 175 10.51 -11.22 -0.66
CA GLY A 175 10.22 -12.31 0.29
C GLY A 175 8.72 -12.44 0.59
N PRO A 176 8.32 -13.40 1.45
CA PRO A 176 6.92 -13.57 1.82
C PRO A 176 6.46 -12.40 2.70
N VAL A 177 5.40 -11.71 2.28
CA VAL A 177 4.86 -10.55 3.03
C VAL A 177 3.42 -10.85 3.43
N VAL A 178 3.24 -10.98 4.74
CA VAL A 178 1.94 -11.09 5.39
C VAL A 178 1.77 -9.89 6.29
N PHE A 179 0.79 -9.04 6.02
CA PHE A 179 0.50 -7.88 6.84
C PHE A 179 -0.44 -8.25 7.98
N HIS A 180 -0.16 -7.76 9.19
CA HIS A 180 -1.14 -7.56 10.24
C HIS A 180 -1.49 -6.08 10.29
N ALA A 181 -2.63 -5.73 9.68
CA ALA A 181 -3.00 -4.35 9.44
C ALA A 181 -4.53 -4.23 9.36
N PRO A 182 -5.18 -3.83 10.46
CA PRO A 182 -6.63 -3.67 10.52
C PRO A 182 -7.15 -2.71 9.45
N ILE A 183 -8.30 -3.03 8.85
CA ILE A 183 -8.98 -2.17 7.85
C ILE A 183 -10.33 -1.70 8.38
N ALA A 184 -10.54 -0.39 8.43
CA ALA A 184 -11.81 0.22 8.84
C ALA A 184 -12.44 1.08 7.74
N CYS A 185 -13.73 0.85 7.48
CA CYS A 185 -14.49 1.51 6.41
C CYS A 185 -15.57 2.46 6.97
N GLY A 186 -15.27 3.76 7.08
CA GLY A 186 -16.22 4.83 7.44
C GLY A 186 -16.46 5.05 8.95
N GLY A 187 -17.04 6.21 9.29
CA GLY A 187 -17.57 6.55 10.63
C GLY A 187 -16.58 6.39 11.79
N ASN A 188 -17.09 5.89 12.93
CA ASN A 188 -16.32 5.58 14.15
C ASN A 188 -15.31 4.43 13.97
N GLY A 189 -15.31 3.69 12.85
CA GLY A 189 -14.40 2.57 12.67
C GLY A 189 -12.92 2.98 12.71
N LEU A 190 -12.59 4.18 12.22
CA LEU A 190 -11.23 4.73 12.34
C LEU A 190 -10.89 5.17 13.77
N SER A 191 -11.87 5.60 14.58
CA SER A 191 -11.68 5.87 16.01
C SER A 191 -11.69 4.59 16.85
N ASP A 192 -12.33 3.53 16.39
CA ASP A 192 -12.30 2.21 17.03
C ASP A 192 -10.91 1.59 16.85
N LEU A 193 -10.26 1.80 15.69
CA LEU A 193 -8.84 1.49 15.49
C LEU A 193 -7.88 2.22 16.46
N GLN A 194 -8.32 3.28 17.14
CA GLN A 194 -7.48 4.03 18.10
C GLN A 194 -7.50 3.45 19.51
N ASN A 195 -8.55 2.71 19.87
CA ASN A 195 -8.80 2.30 21.26
C ASN A 195 -8.45 0.82 21.54
N ASP A 196 -8.16 0.04 20.50
CA ASP A 196 -7.58 -1.31 20.56
C ASP A 196 -6.06 -1.26 20.47
#